data_AF-A0A9P0DAE4-F1
#
_entry.id   AF-A0A9P0DAE4-F1
#
_cell.length_a   1.000
_cell.length_b   1.000
_cell.length_c   1.000
_cell.angle_alpha   90.00
_cell.angle_beta   90.00
_cell.angle_gamma   90.00
#
_symmetry.space_group_name_H-M   'P 1'
#
loop_
_entity.id
_entity.type
_entity.pdbx_description
1 polymer ?
#
loop_
_entity_poly.entity_id
_entity_poly.type
_entity_poly.pdbx_seq_one_letter_code
_entity_poly.pdbx_strand_id
1 'polypeptide(L)'
;MCYLIKVDPPIVFSETAQPIKLPPKNTPNPEGKEANISGWGVESGHPLYPAILQTVNLTIIGNELCENIMKDTDLPLDSEKQICAHADMSDGIPRGICHGDSGGPLVTDGVQYGIVSYNYGDCGSVEYPDVFTRVAHYIDWIEDKL
;
A
#
# COMPACT_ATOMS: atom_id res chain seq x y z
N MET A 1 5.56 7.66 -9.62
CA MET A 1 4.70 8.68 -10.27
C MET A 1 3.26 8.38 -9.88
N CYS A 2 2.48 9.37 -9.48
CA CYS A 2 1.10 9.20 -9.03
C CYS A 2 0.13 9.69 -10.12
N TYR A 3 -1.05 9.08 -10.20
CA TYR A 3 -2.08 9.42 -11.17
C TYR A 3 -3.43 9.65 -10.48
N LEU A 4 -4.21 10.60 -10.99
CA LEU A 4 -5.62 10.77 -10.66
C LEU A 4 -6.45 10.45 -11.89
N ILE A 5 -7.55 9.72 -11.69
CA ILE A 5 -8.45 9.30 -12.75
C ILE A 5 -9.80 9.97 -12.51
N LYS A 6 -10.20 10.84 -13.45
CA LYS A 6 -11.53 11.45 -13.47
C LYS A 6 -12.47 10.55 -14.27
N VAL A 7 -13.58 10.14 -13.66
CA VAL A 7 -14.57 9.24 -14.27
C VAL A 7 -15.74 10.06 -14.81
N ASP A 8 -16.21 9.71 -16.02
CA ASP A 8 -17.40 10.28 -16.65
C ASP A 8 -18.26 9.14 -17.22
N PRO A 9 -19.51 8.94 -16.74
CA PRO A 9 -20.20 9.75 -15.74
C PRO A 9 -19.61 9.58 -14.32
N PRO A 10 -19.86 10.54 -13.40
CA PRO A 10 -19.45 10.40 -12.00
C PRO A 10 -19.96 9.11 -11.37
N ILE A 11 -19.15 8.52 -10.49
CA ILE A 11 -19.53 7.33 -9.71
C ILE A 11 -20.75 7.65 -8.85
N VAL A 12 -21.78 6.82 -8.94
CA VAL A 12 -22.96 6.89 -8.06
C VAL A 12 -22.71 6.00 -6.85
N PHE A 13 -22.66 6.61 -5.66
CA PHE A 13 -22.43 5.87 -4.42
C PHE A 13 -23.63 4.98 -4.03
N SER A 14 -23.33 3.82 -3.47
CA SER A 14 -24.28 2.77 -3.09
C SER A 14 -23.71 1.89 -1.98
N GLU A 15 -24.44 0.89 -1.51
CA GLU A 15 -23.95 -0.05 -0.49
C GLU A 15 -22.63 -0.75 -0.86
N THR A 16 -22.36 -0.93 -2.16
CA THR A 16 -21.13 -1.58 -2.66
C THR A 16 -20.12 -0.62 -3.28
N ALA A 17 -20.40 0.69 -3.29
CA ALA A 17 -19.53 1.72 -3.83
C ALA A 17 -19.52 2.95 -2.92
N GLN A 18 -18.43 3.13 -2.17
CA GLN A 18 -18.27 4.21 -1.20
C GLN A 18 -16.88 4.84 -1.32
N PRO A 19 -16.73 6.14 -1.01
CA PRO A 19 -15.42 6.78 -0.94
C PRO A 19 -14.64 6.29 0.28
N ILE A 20 -13.31 6.37 0.19
CA ILE A 20 -12.39 6.17 1.31
C ILE A 20 -11.89 7.51 1.82
N LYS A 21 -11.60 7.60 3.13
CA LYS A 21 -11.04 8.83 3.70
C LYS A 21 -9.57 8.97 3.34
N LEU A 22 -9.18 10.18 2.96
CA LEU A 22 -7.78 10.57 2.85
C LEU A 22 -7.25 11.00 4.23
N PRO A 23 -5.97 10.71 4.55
CA PRO A 23 -5.34 11.22 5.75
C PRO A 23 -5.20 12.74 5.65
N PRO A 24 -5.30 13.48 6.75
CA PRO A 24 -4.91 14.89 6.76
C PRO A 24 -3.49 15.08 6.23
N LYS A 25 -3.22 16.24 5.61
CA LYS A 25 -1.87 16.62 5.21
C LYS A 25 -0.89 16.49 6.38
N ASN A 26 0.32 15.99 6.11
CA ASN A 26 1.38 15.81 7.10
C ASN A 26 1.01 14.89 8.27
N THR A 27 -0.01 14.03 8.11
CA THR A 27 -0.29 13.00 9.11
C THR A 27 0.95 12.13 9.30
N PRO A 28 1.41 11.90 10.55
CA PRO A 28 2.54 11.03 10.83
C PRO A 28 2.32 9.61 10.30
N ASN A 29 3.42 8.87 10.14
CA ASN A 29 3.36 7.44 9.87
C ASN A 29 2.57 6.74 11.01
N PRO A 30 1.47 6.03 10.73
CA PRO A 30 0.74 5.25 11.74
C PRO A 30 1.47 3.93 12.06
N GLU A 31 2.71 4.04 12.52
CA GLU A 31 3.58 2.91 12.86
C GLU A 31 2.93 1.95 13.85
N GLY A 32 3.10 0.65 13.62
CA GLY A 32 2.58 -0.43 14.45
C GLY A 32 1.08 -0.69 14.28
N LYS A 33 0.38 0.09 13.45
CA LYS A 33 -1.03 -0.17 13.13
C LYS A 33 -1.15 -1.31 12.13
N GLU A 34 -2.14 -2.17 12.38
CA GLU A 34 -2.62 -3.11 11.38
C GLU A 34 -3.28 -2.34 10.24
N ALA A 35 -2.95 -2.73 9.03
CA ALA A 35 -3.47 -2.18 7.80
C ALA A 35 -3.87 -3.32 6.86
N ASN A 36 -4.95 -3.11 6.13
CA ASN A 36 -5.43 -4.03 5.12
C ASN A 36 -4.99 -3.56 3.74
N ILE A 37 -4.52 -4.51 2.93
CA ILE A 37 -4.38 -4.36 1.49
C ILE A 37 -5.41 -5.24 0.80
N SER A 38 -5.88 -4.80 -0.37
CA SER A 38 -6.79 -5.58 -1.19
C SER A 38 -6.43 -5.45 -2.67
N GLY A 39 -6.56 -6.55 -3.41
CA GLY A 39 -6.17 -6.60 -4.81
C GLY A 39 -6.49 -7.91 -5.51
N TRP A 40 -6.28 -7.90 -6.82
CA TRP A 40 -6.36 -9.08 -7.69
C TRP A 40 -5.00 -9.41 -8.28
N GLY A 41 -3.89 -9.00 -7.64
CA GLY A 41 -2.56 -9.41 -8.02
C GLY A 41 -2.37 -10.92 -7.95
N VAL A 42 -1.32 -11.42 -8.61
CA VAL A 42 -1.02 -12.85 -8.60
C VAL A 42 -0.66 -13.31 -7.19
N GLU A 43 -1.18 -14.46 -6.80
CA GLU A 43 -0.77 -15.12 -5.57
C GLU A 43 0.61 -15.77 -5.80
N SER A 44 1.50 -15.68 -4.80
CA SER A 44 2.83 -16.28 -4.91
C SER A 44 2.74 -17.77 -5.28
N GLY A 45 3.55 -18.20 -6.25
CA GLY A 45 3.53 -19.56 -6.79
C GLY A 45 2.36 -19.89 -7.73
N HIS A 46 1.45 -18.94 -8.00
CA HIS A 46 0.32 -19.13 -8.92
C HIS A 46 0.45 -18.24 -10.16
N PRO A 47 0.36 -18.80 -11.38
CA PRO A 47 0.55 -18.03 -12.60
C PRO A 47 -0.69 -17.23 -13.03
N LEU A 48 -1.82 -17.37 -12.32
CA LEU A 48 -3.10 -16.79 -12.71
C LEU A 48 -3.53 -15.73 -11.69
N TYR A 49 -4.15 -14.67 -12.21
CA TYR A 49 -4.82 -13.67 -11.38
C TYR A 49 -6.10 -14.28 -10.76
N PRO A 50 -6.33 -14.07 -9.46
CA PRO A 50 -7.51 -14.59 -8.78
C PRO A 50 -8.79 -13.96 -9.35
N ALA A 51 -9.87 -14.75 -9.42
CA ALA A 51 -11.18 -14.25 -9.87
C ALA A 51 -11.94 -13.49 -8.75
N ILE A 52 -11.54 -13.72 -7.50
CA ILE A 52 -12.14 -13.12 -6.30
C ILE A 52 -11.11 -12.17 -5.69
N LEU A 53 -11.57 -11.01 -5.21
CA LEU A 53 -10.72 -10.03 -4.52
C LEU A 53 -10.02 -10.70 -3.33
N GLN A 54 -8.70 -10.56 -3.27
CA GLN A 54 -7.90 -11.03 -2.15
C GLN A 54 -7.60 -9.88 -1.19
N THR A 55 -7.35 -10.24 0.07
CA THR A 55 -7.00 -9.28 1.11
C THR A 55 -5.90 -9.85 2.00
N VAL A 56 -4.99 -9.00 2.45
CA VAL A 56 -3.93 -9.35 3.41
C VAL A 56 -3.86 -8.27 4.48
N ASN A 57 -3.67 -8.70 5.73
CA ASN A 57 -3.34 -7.80 6.83
C ASN A 57 -1.83 -7.66 6.95
N LEU A 58 -1.37 -6.42 7.01
CA LEU A 58 0.01 -6.02 7.20
C LEU A 58 0.11 -5.14 8.45
N THR A 59 1.30 -5.01 9.00
CA THR A 59 1.63 -4.04 10.05
C THR A 59 2.50 -2.95 9.44
N ILE A 60 2.12 -1.70 9.66
CA ILE A 60 2.87 -0.54 9.18
C ILE A 60 4.17 -0.40 9.98
N ILE A 61 5.29 -0.23 9.27
CA ILE A 61 6.64 -0.13 9.84
C ILE A 61 7.03 1.32 10.00
N GLY A 62 7.77 1.63 11.08
CA GLY A 62 8.38 2.93 11.30
C GLY A 62 9.33 3.36 10.18
N ASN A 63 9.42 4.67 9.94
CA ASN A 63 10.25 5.21 8.86
C ASN A 63 11.72 4.81 9.03
N GLU A 64 12.27 4.98 10.22
CA GLU A 64 13.68 4.68 10.52
C GLU A 64 14.01 3.20 10.27
N LEU A 65 13.12 2.28 10.71
CA LEU A 65 13.32 0.86 10.49
C LEU A 65 13.25 0.52 9.01
N CYS A 66 12.28 1.05 8.26
CA CYS A 66 12.19 0.77 6.84
C CYS A 66 13.38 1.34 6.05
N GLU A 67 13.81 2.57 6.34
CA GLU A 67 15.02 3.15 5.75
C GLU A 67 16.24 2.28 6.03
N ASN A 68 16.40 1.82 7.27
CA ASN A 68 17.51 0.96 7.65
C ASN A 68 17.53 -0.38 6.91
N ILE A 69 16.36 -0.97 6.64
CA ILE A 69 16.25 -2.23 5.87
C ILE A 69 16.54 -1.97 4.37
N MET A 70 16.03 -0.87 3.82
CA MET A 70 16.11 -0.58 2.39
C MET A 70 17.40 0.12 1.95
N LYS A 71 18.21 0.67 2.87
CA LYS A 71 19.37 1.52 2.57
C LYS A 71 20.42 0.88 1.65
N ASP A 72 20.59 -0.43 1.74
CA ASP A 72 21.63 -1.18 1.01
C ASP A 72 21.09 -1.80 -0.30
N THR A 73 19.81 -1.56 -0.63
CA THR A 73 19.21 -1.94 -1.92
C THR A 73 19.54 -0.92 -3.01
N ASP A 74 19.28 -1.26 -4.27
CA ASP A 74 19.35 -0.30 -5.38
C ASP A 74 18.13 0.65 -5.44
N LEU A 75 17.18 0.50 -4.52
CA LEU A 75 15.97 1.30 -4.36
C LEU A 75 15.84 1.82 -2.91
N PRO A 76 16.75 2.70 -2.45
CA PRO A 76 16.69 3.26 -1.11
C PRO A 76 15.37 4.00 -0.87
N LEU A 77 14.83 3.87 0.34
CA LEU A 77 13.56 4.46 0.71
C LEU A 77 13.66 5.99 0.85
N ASP A 78 12.69 6.70 0.30
CA ASP A 78 12.40 8.11 0.59
C ASP A 78 11.23 8.17 1.58
N SER A 79 11.51 8.25 2.88
CA SER A 79 10.46 8.18 3.90
C SER A 79 9.51 9.39 3.93
N GLU A 80 9.85 10.50 3.26
CA GLU A 80 8.92 11.61 3.06
C GLU A 80 7.82 11.23 2.07
N LYS A 81 8.16 10.45 1.03
CA LYS A 81 7.26 10.06 -0.06
C LYS A 81 6.71 8.65 0.06
N GLN A 82 7.31 7.82 0.91
CA GLN A 82 7.03 6.40 1.00
C GLN A 82 6.78 5.97 2.46
N ILE A 83 6.06 4.85 2.59
CA ILE A 83 5.73 4.18 3.83
C ILE A 83 5.82 2.67 3.58
N CYS A 84 6.13 1.90 4.61
CA CYS A 84 6.33 0.46 4.46
C CYS A 84 5.40 -0.30 5.38
N ALA A 85 5.08 -1.53 4.98
CA ALA A 85 4.36 -2.47 5.82
C ALA A 85 4.90 -3.89 5.59
N HIS A 86 4.71 -4.78 6.56
CA HIS A 86 5.04 -6.20 6.41
C HIS A 86 3.91 -7.07 6.93
N ALA A 87 3.79 -8.28 6.42
CA ALA A 87 2.90 -9.27 7.01
C ALA A 87 3.51 -9.88 8.29
N ASP A 88 2.65 -10.31 9.20
CA ASP A 88 3.06 -11.30 10.20
C ASP A 88 3.32 -12.64 9.48
N MET A 89 4.53 -13.15 9.68
CA MET A 89 5.03 -14.41 9.10
C MET A 89 5.37 -15.43 10.20
N SER A 90 4.79 -15.30 11.39
CA SER A 90 4.97 -16.23 12.50
C SER A 90 4.58 -17.68 12.17
N ASP A 91 3.72 -17.88 11.17
CA ASP A 91 3.34 -19.20 10.64
C ASP A 91 4.21 -19.68 9.46
N GLY A 92 5.22 -18.91 9.08
CA GLY A 92 6.16 -19.24 8.01
C GLY A 92 5.60 -19.10 6.60
N ILE A 93 4.45 -18.44 6.42
CA ILE A 93 3.84 -18.22 5.10
C ILE A 93 4.10 -16.78 4.63
N PRO A 94 4.87 -16.58 3.54
CA PRO A 94 5.06 -15.27 2.91
C PRO A 94 3.73 -14.65 2.48
N ARG A 95 3.52 -13.39 2.84
CA ARG A 95 2.34 -12.60 2.44
C ARG A 95 2.75 -11.16 2.20
N GLY A 96 2.13 -10.52 1.23
CA GLY A 96 2.43 -9.14 0.87
C GLY A 96 1.80 -8.78 -0.46
N ILE A 97 2.23 -7.65 -1.01
CA ILE A 97 1.85 -7.22 -2.36
C ILE A 97 2.57 -8.07 -3.42
N CYS A 98 1.96 -8.15 -4.61
CA CYS A 98 2.58 -8.81 -5.75
C CYS A 98 2.22 -8.13 -7.08
N HIS A 99 2.64 -8.75 -8.19
CA HIS A 99 2.36 -8.26 -9.53
C HIS A 99 0.85 -8.15 -9.77
N GLY A 100 0.41 -6.94 -10.12
CA GLY A 100 -1.01 -6.63 -10.35
C GLY A 100 -1.69 -5.89 -9.20
N ASP A 101 -1.06 -5.80 -8.02
CA ASP A 101 -1.60 -5.02 -6.90
C ASP A 101 -1.25 -3.52 -6.98
N SER A 102 -0.38 -3.12 -7.90
CA SER A 102 0.08 -1.73 -8.08
C SER A 102 -1.09 -0.75 -8.18
N GLY A 103 -1.05 0.31 -7.38
CA GLY A 103 -2.16 1.28 -7.28
C GLY A 103 -3.24 0.90 -6.26
N GLY A 104 -3.21 -0.32 -5.71
CA GLY A 104 -4.10 -0.77 -4.65
C GLY A 104 -3.93 0.02 -3.33
N PRO A 105 -4.94 0.00 -2.45
CA PRO A 105 -4.92 0.81 -1.24
C PRO A 105 -4.25 0.08 -0.06
N LEU A 106 -3.54 0.84 0.78
CA LEU A 106 -3.16 0.42 2.14
C LEU A 106 -4.01 1.22 3.14
N VAL A 107 -4.91 0.53 3.83
CA VAL A 107 -5.96 1.15 4.66
C VAL A 107 -5.79 0.75 6.11
N THR A 108 -5.82 1.72 7.02
CA THR A 108 -5.93 1.47 8.47
C THR A 108 -6.99 2.40 9.06
N ASP A 109 -7.79 1.89 10.00
CA ASP A 109 -8.86 2.64 10.69
C ASP A 109 -9.80 3.42 9.73
N GLY A 110 -10.06 2.88 8.53
CA GLY A 110 -10.92 3.48 7.50
C GLY A 110 -10.31 4.67 6.74
N VAL A 111 -8.99 4.84 6.81
CA VAL A 111 -8.22 5.88 6.13
C VAL A 111 -7.15 5.24 5.25
N GLN A 112 -6.99 5.72 4.01
CA GLN A 112 -5.99 5.21 3.08
C GLN A 112 -4.65 5.92 3.26
N TYR A 113 -3.70 5.27 3.93
CA TYR A 113 -2.38 5.85 4.22
C TYR A 113 -1.35 5.59 3.11
N GLY A 114 -1.55 4.53 2.35
CA GLY A 114 -0.62 4.12 1.29
C GLY A 114 -1.29 3.76 -0.02
N ILE A 115 -0.49 3.79 -1.09
CA ILE A 115 -0.82 3.23 -2.40
C ILE A 115 0.27 2.22 -2.74
N VAL A 116 -0.09 0.98 -3.08
CA VAL A 116 0.85 -0.09 -3.45
C VAL A 116 1.80 0.42 -4.55
N SER A 117 3.10 0.33 -4.28
CA SER A 117 4.14 0.84 -5.19
C SER A 117 5.03 -0.29 -5.71
N TYR A 118 5.83 -0.90 -4.84
CA TYR A 118 6.71 -2.01 -5.20
C TYR A 118 7.11 -2.82 -3.97
N ASN A 119 7.50 -4.06 -4.21
CA ASN A 119 8.26 -4.91 -3.28
C ASN A 119 9.70 -5.04 -3.79
N TYR A 120 10.62 -5.41 -2.91
CA TYR A 120 11.99 -5.75 -3.29
C TYR A 120 12.22 -7.25 -3.12
N GLY A 121 12.73 -7.90 -4.17
CA GLY A 121 12.82 -9.37 -4.24
C GLY A 121 11.47 -10.01 -4.62
N ASP A 122 11.19 -11.17 -4.02
CA ASP A 122 9.97 -11.93 -4.28
C ASP A 122 8.73 -11.28 -3.60
N CYS A 123 7.54 -11.62 -4.10
CA CYS A 123 6.29 -11.19 -3.48
C CYS A 123 6.17 -11.75 -2.05
N GLY A 124 5.80 -10.88 -1.09
CA GLY A 124 5.73 -11.25 0.32
C GLY A 124 7.10 -11.56 0.93
N SER A 125 8.16 -10.91 0.46
CA SER A 125 9.54 -11.07 0.94
C SER A 125 9.62 -11.07 2.47
N VAL A 126 10.40 -12.00 3.01
CA VAL A 126 10.67 -12.08 4.46
C VAL A 126 11.71 -11.05 4.89
N GLU A 127 12.59 -10.67 3.98
CA GLU A 127 13.75 -9.81 4.25
C GLU A 127 13.42 -8.32 4.06
N TYR A 128 12.53 -8.02 3.10
CA TYR A 128 12.22 -6.65 2.70
C TYR A 128 10.73 -6.37 2.86
N PRO A 129 10.36 -5.21 3.43
CA PRO A 129 8.97 -4.84 3.54
C PRO A 129 8.39 -4.44 2.19
N ASP A 130 7.06 -4.46 2.12
CA ASP A 130 6.33 -3.90 0.99
C ASP A 130 6.36 -2.37 1.07
N VAL A 131 6.62 -1.72 -0.06
CA VAL A 131 6.74 -0.26 -0.14
C VAL A 131 5.50 0.34 -0.81
N PHE A 132 4.96 1.35 -0.15
CA PHE A 132 3.77 2.09 -0.56
C PHE A 132 4.12 3.57 -0.72
N THR A 133 3.45 4.23 -1.65
CA THR A 133 3.46 5.69 -1.75
C THR A 133 2.70 6.28 -0.55
N ARG A 134 3.29 7.21 0.19
CA ARG A 134 2.69 7.88 1.35
C ARG A 134 1.62 8.89 0.91
N VAL A 135 0.34 8.58 1.10
CA VAL A 135 -0.77 9.45 0.66
C VAL A 135 -0.71 10.84 1.30
N ALA A 136 -0.37 10.92 2.58
CA ALA A 136 -0.29 12.19 3.32
C ALA A 136 0.69 13.23 2.71
N HIS A 137 1.71 12.76 1.98
CA HIS A 137 2.67 13.63 1.26
C HIS A 137 2.04 14.29 0.03
N TYR A 138 1.08 13.62 -0.61
CA TYR A 138 0.50 14.05 -1.87
C TYR A 138 -0.85 14.75 -1.72
N ILE A 139 -1.34 15.01 -0.49
CA ILE A 139 -2.64 15.64 -0.25
C ILE A 139 -2.77 16.99 -0.95
N ASP A 140 -1.75 17.86 -0.86
CA ASP A 140 -1.76 19.16 -1.57
C ASP A 140 -1.94 18.98 -3.08
N TRP A 141 -1.22 18.01 -3.66
CA TRP A 141 -1.31 17.72 -5.09
C TRP A 141 -2.66 17.11 -5.47
N ILE A 142 -3.25 16.28 -4.61
CA ILE A 142 -4.58 15.71 -4.82
C ILE A 142 -5.61 16.84 -4.81
N GLU A 143 -5.60 17.69 -3.79
CA GLU A 143 -6.55 18.81 -3.64
C GLU A 143 -6.45 19.84 -4.77
N ASP A 144 -5.24 20.12 -5.27
CA ASP A 144 -5.03 21.01 -6.44
C ASP A 144 -5.61 20.45 -7.76
N LYS A 145 -5.87 19.14 -7.82
CA LYS A 145 -6.31 18.43 -9.04
C LYS A 145 -7.77 17.95 -8.99
N LEU A 146 -8.43 18.06 -7.84
CA LEU A 146 -9.87 17.83 -7.67
C LEU A 146 -10.67 19.01 -8.23
#